data_AF-A0A2U1YLT1-F1
#
_entry.id   AF-A0A2U1YLT1-F1
#
_cell.length_a   1.000
_cell.length_b   1.000
_cell.length_c   1.000
_cell.angle_alpha   90.00
_cell.angle_beta   90.00
_cell.angle_gamma   90.00
#
_symmetry.space_group_name_H-M   'P 1'
#
loop_
_entity.id
_entity.type
_entity.pdbx_description
1 polymer ?
#
loop_
_entity_poly.entity_id
_entity_poly.type
_entity_poly.pdbx_seq_one_letter_code
_entity_poly.pdbx_strand_id
1 'polypeptide(L)' 'MTSQLLASAPSIRQIEESINKFWCSDKYRVDPETLEITHPDRKTPEGVRVIKKGKRYRFEMTSS' A
#
# COMPACT_ATOMS: atom_id res chain seq x y z
N MET A 1 1.12 18.28 5.75
CA MET A 1 1.24 16.93 6.33
C MET A 1 2.30 16.15 5.55
N THR A 2 3.38 15.76 6.20
CA THR A 2 4.45 14.93 5.63
C THR A 2 4.07 13.46 5.83
N SER A 3 3.87 12.72 4.73
CA SER A 3 3.74 11.26 4.76
C SER A 3 5.11 10.62 4.52
N GLN A 4 5.44 9.57 5.26
CA GLN A 4 6.69 8.84 5.08
C GLN A 4 6.52 7.82 3.96
N LEU A 5 7.33 7.93 2.90
CA LEU A 5 7.33 6.95 1.80
C LEU A 5 7.98 5.65 2.26
N LEU A 6 7.23 4.56 2.21
CA LEU A 6 7.72 3.21 2.52
C LEU A 6 8.16 2.46 1.27
N ALA A 7 7.38 2.55 0.19
CA ALA A 7 7.71 1.93 -1.08
C ALA A 7 7.07 2.66 -2.26
N SER A 8 7.63 2.48 -3.47
CA SER A 8 7.01 2.97 -4.69
C SER A 8 7.25 2.04 -5.86
N ALA A 9 6.22 1.80 -6.67
CA ALA A 9 6.25 0.88 -7.80
C ALA A 9 5.45 1.42 -9.01
N PRO A 10 5.76 0.97 -10.24
CA PRO A 10 5.03 1.43 -11.44
C PRO A 10 3.70 0.69 -11.67
N SER A 11 3.37 -0.35 -10.90
CA SER A 11 2.14 -1.14 -11.05
C SER A 11 1.52 -1.53 -9.70
N ILE A 12 0.23 -1.89 -9.73
CA ILE A 12 -0.51 -2.41 -8.55
C ILE A 12 0.17 -3.67 -8.01
N ARG A 13 0.41 -4.66 -8.86
CA ARG A 13 1.10 -5.90 -8.47
C ARG A 13 2.43 -5.67 -7.75
N GLN A 14 3.27 -4.76 -8.25
CA GLN A 14 4.57 -4.51 -7.63
C GLN A 14 4.47 -3.71 -6.32
N ILE A 15 3.45 -2.86 -6.14
CA ILE A 15 3.23 -2.21 -4.85
C ILE A 15 2.66 -3.22 -3.84
N GLU A 16 1.79 -4.14 -4.27
CA GLU A 16 1.32 -5.26 -3.45
C GLU A 16 2.48 -6.12 -2.97
N GLU A 17 3.43 -6.48 -3.84
CA GLU A 17 4.63 -7.24 -3.46
C GLU A 17 5.45 -6.50 -2.38
N SER A 18 5.54 -5.18 -2.48
CA SER A 18 6.25 -4.34 -1.49
C SER A 18 5.51 -4.30 -0.14
N ILE A 19 4.18 -4.19 -0.18
CA ILE A 19 3.31 -4.20 1.00
C ILE A 19 3.38 -5.57 1.71
N ASN A 20 3.31 -6.65 0.94
CA ASN A 20 3.43 -8.02 1.41
C ASN A 20 4.78 -8.27 2.09
N LYS A 21 5.89 -7.76 1.52
CA LYS A 21 7.21 -7.78 2.17
C LYS A 21 7.24 -7.00 3.47
N PHE A 22 6.61 -5.83 3.54
CA PHE A 22 6.58 -5.00 4.74
C PHE A 22 5.94 -5.72 5.94
N TRP A 23 4.89 -6.51 5.70
CA TRP A 23 4.20 -7.29 6.75
C TRP A 23 4.52 -8.78 6.77
N CYS A 24 5.57 -9.23 6.07
CA CYS A 24 5.94 -10.64 5.95
C CYS A 24 4.73 -11.55 5.63
N SER A 25 3.92 -11.13 4.67
CA SER A 25 2.68 -11.80 4.24
C SER A 25 2.67 -11.90 2.71
N ASP A 26 1.78 -12.70 2.15
CA ASP A 26 1.49 -12.83 0.71
C ASP A 26 0.00 -12.57 0.39
N LYS A 27 -0.78 -12.19 1.40
CA LYS A 27 -2.24 -12.07 1.35
C LYS A 27 -2.76 -10.64 1.24
N TYR A 28 -1.91 -9.63 1.41
CA TYR A 28 -2.35 -8.25 1.21
C TYR A 28 -2.62 -7.98 -0.27
N ARG A 29 -3.73 -7.30 -0.54
CA ARG A 29 -4.14 -6.89 -1.88
C ARG A 29 -4.42 -5.39 -1.88
N VAL A 30 -4.26 -4.78 -3.05
CA VAL A 30 -4.56 -3.37 -3.30
C VAL A 30 -5.64 -3.31 -4.37
N ASP A 31 -6.78 -2.72 -4.02
CA ASP A 31 -7.83 -2.48 -5.01
C ASP A 31 -7.31 -1.48 -6.08
N PRO A 32 -7.37 -1.82 -7.37
CA PRO A 32 -6.81 -0.97 -8.42
C PRO A 32 -7.60 0.33 -8.67
N GLU A 33 -8.86 0.39 -8.26
CA GLU A 33 -9.75 1.54 -8.44
C GLU A 33 -9.71 2.45 -7.22
N THR A 34 -9.81 1.88 -6.01
CA THR A 34 -9.88 2.65 -4.76
C THR A 34 -8.53 2.84 -4.07
N LEU A 35 -7.53 2.02 -4.41
CA LEU A 35 -6.22 1.94 -3.75
C LEU A 35 -6.29 1.53 -2.27
N GLU A 36 -7.41 0.95 -1.84
CA GLU A 36 -7.54 0.42 -0.49
C GLU A 36 -6.72 -0.86 -0.32
N ILE A 37 -6.09 -0.98 0.85
CA ILE A 37 -5.32 -2.17 1.22
C ILE A 37 -6.26 -3.12 1.97
N THR A 38 -6.41 -4.34 1.47
CA THR A 38 -7.25 -5.36 2.11
C THR A 38 -6.43 -6.60 2.46
N HIS A 39 -6.93 -7.37 3.43
CA HIS A 39 -6.40 -8.67 3.80
C HIS A 39 -7.59 -9.57 4.18
N PRO A 40 -7.64 -10.83 3.72
CA PRO A 40 -8.80 -11.71 3.94
C PRO A 40 -9.06 -12.00 5.43
N ASP A 41 -8.00 -12.17 6.21
CA ASP A 41 -8.09 -12.58 7.62
C ASP A 41 -7.84 -11.44 8.62
N ARG A 42 -7.64 -10.21 8.16
CA ARG A 42 -7.21 -9.08 9.00
C ARG A 42 -8.00 -7.83 8.64
N LYS A 43 -8.14 -6.94 9.62
CA LYS A 43 -8.69 -5.60 9.36
C LYS A 43 -7.78 -4.82 8.41
N THR A 44 -8.37 -3.87 7.70
CA THR A 44 -7.66 -2.87 6.92
C THR A 44 -6.58 -2.22 7.79
N PRO A 45 -5.31 -2.16 7.31
CA PRO A 45 -4.23 -1.61 8.10
C PRO A 45 -4.38 -0.10 8.26
N GLU A 46 -4.39 0.35 9.52
CA GLU A 46 -4.41 1.77 9.87
C GLU A 46 -3.00 2.38 9.80
N GLY A 47 -2.91 3.71 9.66
CA GLY A 47 -1.64 4.43 9.66
C GLY A 47 -0.85 4.33 8.36
N VAL A 48 -1.39 3.70 7.32
CA VAL A 48 -0.78 3.56 6.01
C VAL A 48 -1.80 3.70 4.88
N ARG A 49 -1.33 4.06 3.69
CA ARG A 49 -2.17 4.15 2.49
C ARG A 49 -1.39 3.85 1.22
N VAL A 50 -2.11 3.51 0.15
CA VAL A 50 -1.59 3.56 -1.22
C VAL A 50 -2.15 4.77 -1.94
N ILE A 51 -1.30 5.52 -2.64
CA ILE A 51 -1.71 6.60 -3.52
C ILE A 51 -1.07 6.46 -4.90
N LYS A 52 -1.73 6.99 -5.93
CA LYS A 52 -1.15 7.14 -7.27
C LYS A 52 -0.60 8.55 -7.43
N LYS A 53 0.71 8.68 -7.64
CA LYS A 53 1.39 9.97 -7.86
C LYS A 53 2.22 9.93 -9.12
N GLY A 54 1.76 10.64 -10.14
CA GLY A 54 2.32 10.54 -11.50
C GLY A 54 2.15 9.12 -12.05
N LYS A 55 3.23 8.55 -12.58
CA LYS A 55 3.27 7.19 -13.15
C LYS A 55 3.54 6.08 -12.10
N ARG A 56 3.49 6.39 -10.80
CA ARG A 56 3.86 5.44 -9.75
C ARG A 56 2.80 5.35 -8.65
N TYR A 57 2.64 4.15 -8.13
CA TYR A 57 1.96 3.88 -6.87
C TYR A 57 2.95 4.05 -5.72
N ARG A 58 2.48 4.58 -4.60
CA ARG A 58 3.27 4.86 -3.40
C ARG A 58 2.55 4.29 -2.20
N PHE A 59 3.26 3.47 -1.43
CA PHE A 59 2.85 3.02 -0.12
C PHE A 59 3.48 3.97 0.91
N GLU A 60 2.65 4.67 1.68
CA GLU A 60 3.07 5.73 2.58
C GLU A 60 2.48 5.53 3.96
N MET A 61 3.22 5.86 5.02
CA MET A 61 2.64 6.05 6.36
C MET A 61 1.87 7.36 6.42
N THR A 62 0.67 7.33 6.98
CA THR A 62 -0.11 8.52 7.31
C THR A 62 0.28 8.96 8.71
N SER A 63 0.90 10.14 8.83
CA SER A 63 1.06 10.81 10.11
C SER A 63 -0.33 11.20 10.62
N SER A 64 -0.69 10.73 11.82
CA SER A 64 -1.90 11.14 12.54
C SER A 64 -1.96 12.64 12.78
#